data_AF-A0A5B8CJK8-F1
#
_entry.id   AF-A0A5B8CJK8-F1
#
_cell.length_a   1.000
_cell.length_b   1.000
_cell.length_c   1.000
_cell.angle_alpha   90.00
_cell.angle_beta   90.00
_cell.angle_gamma   90.00
#
_symmetry.space_group_name_H-M   'P 1'
#
loop_
_entity.id
_entity.type
_entity.pdbx_description
1 polymer ?
#
loop_
_entity_poly.entity_id
_entity_poly.type
_entity_poly.pdbx_seq_one_letter_code
_entity_poly.pdbx_strand_id
1 'polypeptide(L)'
;MIHIKKSMLRSGAAPMILSMALVAGPAFSQSEPQAAAPEAEDTIIVTGSRIQRPDLEASSPVAVLSAEQIKQVNTVTVEQILSSNPQFMAGFGGSSNNPGDGSATVDLRGLGENRTLVLIDGKRAPFYDTSGAVDVNSIPTALIKRIDVLTGGASAVYGSDAVAGVVNFVLDDRFEGLAADGSSQISSRGDGALYNISLTGGIKLGDRGNRVVSGGYSKRNGVYFGARRRNATALDSSDLVSSGGSSNGVPTLFDIPGDEDGTVGGLQQVQPDGSLSSDVELYNFNPVNYAQLPFERYNVMALGRYEVTDGVEAYGRFSYSHVKVETNLAPTATAGFGFNLDPSNPFLSDAMRAAFFDQVANPFLQINDGSDVAEDPTARAGTSNIGSAAAWSKPAAV
;
A
#
# COMPACT_ATOMS: atom_id res chain seq x y z
N MET A 1 -12.96 35.58 68.59
CA MET A 1 -13.27 34.93 69.89
C MET A 1 -14.77 34.63 69.91
N ILE A 2 -15.17 33.45 70.43
CA ILE A 2 -16.57 33.01 70.71
C ILE A 2 -17.32 32.53 69.45
N HIS A 3 -17.54 31.24 69.14
CA HIS A 3 -18.05 30.03 69.83
C HIS A 3 -19.56 30.00 70.19
N ILE A 4 -20.32 29.28 69.34
CA ILE A 4 -21.27 28.17 69.64
C ILE A 4 -22.58 28.46 70.43
N LYS A 5 -23.77 28.11 69.89
CA LYS A 5 -24.56 26.88 70.25
C LYS A 5 -25.90 26.71 69.49
N LYS A 6 -26.18 25.45 69.11
CA LYS A 6 -27.48 24.89 68.67
C LYS A 6 -28.39 24.62 69.88
N SER A 7 -29.71 24.83 69.75
CA SER A 7 -30.74 24.16 70.57
C SER A 7 -31.91 23.68 69.68
N MET A 8 -32.13 22.35 69.63
CA MET A 8 -33.33 21.59 70.07
C MET A 8 -34.60 21.91 69.24
N LEU A 9 -35.08 21.12 68.27
CA LEU A 9 -35.45 19.70 68.16
C LEU A 9 -36.50 19.19 69.19
N ARG A 10 -37.71 18.91 68.66
CA ARG A 10 -38.64 17.79 68.94
C ARG A 10 -40.04 18.09 69.52
N SER A 11 -41.02 17.68 68.71
CA SER A 11 -42.24 16.92 69.06
C SER A 11 -43.54 17.68 69.35
N GLY A 12 -44.57 17.33 68.56
CA GLY A 12 -45.98 17.61 68.81
C GLY A 12 -46.84 17.50 67.55
N ALA A 13 -47.20 16.28 67.15
CA ALA A 13 -47.98 15.96 65.96
C ALA A 13 -49.51 15.91 66.22
N ALA A 14 -50.27 16.01 65.12
CA ALA A 14 -51.67 15.60 64.93
C ALA A 14 -52.76 16.45 65.63
N PRO A 15 -53.71 17.05 64.87
CA PRO A 15 -54.60 16.29 63.99
C PRO A 15 -54.93 17.00 62.65
N MET A 16 -55.80 16.35 61.86
CA MET A 16 -56.44 16.82 60.61
C MET A 16 -55.74 16.51 59.29
N ILE A 17 -55.38 15.23 59.18
CA ILE A 17 -55.76 14.38 58.04
C ILE A 17 -57.29 14.52 57.81
N LEU A 18 -57.76 15.38 56.90
CA LEU A 18 -59.09 15.21 56.27
C LEU A 18 -59.37 16.06 55.02
N SER A 19 -58.51 16.99 54.60
CA SER A 19 -58.77 17.78 53.39
C SER A 19 -57.76 17.47 52.29
N MET A 20 -58.31 16.98 51.17
CA MET A 20 -57.70 16.85 49.85
C MET A 20 -56.95 15.55 49.54
N ALA A 21 -57.67 14.45 49.77
CA ALA A 21 -57.47 13.15 49.12
C ALA A 21 -57.89 13.13 47.61
N LEU A 22 -57.52 14.13 46.79
CA LEU A 22 -58.04 14.22 45.41
C LEU A 22 -57.05 14.66 44.31
N VAL A 23 -55.74 14.48 44.50
CA VAL A 23 -54.77 14.58 43.39
C VAL A 23 -53.95 13.31 43.32
N ALA A 24 -54.47 12.32 42.59
CA ALA A 24 -53.72 11.14 42.18
C ALA A 24 -52.95 11.45 40.88
N GLY A 25 -51.63 11.56 40.97
CA GLY A 25 -50.68 11.51 39.86
C GLY A 25 -49.63 10.41 40.13
N PRO A 26 -49.09 9.74 39.10
CA PRO A 26 -48.50 8.41 39.20
C PRO A 26 -47.14 8.32 39.93
N ALA A 27 -46.87 7.09 40.36
CA ALA A 27 -45.78 6.56 41.18
C ALA A 27 -44.34 7.03 40.85
N PHE A 28 -43.57 7.26 41.92
CA PHE A 28 -42.11 7.39 41.91
C PHE A 28 -41.44 6.02 41.79
N SER A 29 -40.44 5.89 40.91
CA SER A 29 -39.48 4.78 40.97
C SER A 29 -38.53 4.99 42.15
N GLN A 30 -38.31 3.94 42.94
CA GLN A 30 -37.33 3.90 44.04
C GLN A 30 -35.92 4.15 43.49
N SER A 31 -35.25 5.17 44.02
CA SER A 31 -33.80 5.33 43.91
C SER A 31 -33.12 4.44 44.96
N GLU A 32 -32.39 3.42 44.49
CA GLU A 32 -31.45 2.61 45.25
C GLU A 32 -30.30 3.48 45.79
N PRO A 33 -29.71 3.18 46.97
CA PRO A 33 -28.55 3.91 47.47
C PRO A 33 -27.32 3.57 46.63
N GLN A 34 -26.78 4.57 45.92
CA GLN A 34 -25.50 4.51 45.21
C GLN A 34 -24.39 4.07 46.19
N ALA A 35 -23.81 2.90 45.92
CA ALA A 35 -22.62 2.41 46.61
C ALA A 35 -21.46 3.40 46.46
N ALA A 36 -20.74 3.62 47.56
CA ALA A 36 -19.52 4.42 47.60
C ALA A 36 -18.49 3.88 46.61
N ALA A 37 -17.89 4.78 45.83
CA ALA A 37 -16.76 4.47 44.95
C ALA A 37 -15.57 3.96 45.79
N PRO A 38 -14.80 2.96 45.31
CA PRO A 38 -13.57 2.55 45.96
C PRO A 38 -12.57 3.71 45.94
N GLU A 39 -11.86 3.89 47.05
CA GLU A 39 -10.72 4.80 47.17
C GLU A 39 -9.69 4.52 46.07
N ALA A 40 -9.21 5.59 45.43
CA ALA A 40 -8.14 5.51 44.46
C ALA A 40 -6.88 4.94 45.13
N GLU A 41 -6.44 3.78 44.65
CA GLU A 41 -5.11 3.27 44.95
C GLU A 41 -4.07 4.33 44.58
N ASP A 42 -3.13 4.55 45.51
CA ASP A 42 -1.97 5.41 45.34
C ASP A 42 -1.23 5.06 44.04
N THR A 43 -1.45 5.86 43.02
CA THR A 43 -0.65 5.82 41.80
C THR A 43 0.76 6.25 42.18
N ILE A 44 1.69 5.30 42.23
CA ILE A 44 3.12 5.56 42.33
C ILE A 44 3.52 6.30 41.04
N ILE A 45 3.60 7.64 41.13
CA ILE A 45 4.16 8.47 40.07
C ILE A 45 5.67 8.23 40.05
N VAL A 46 6.12 7.29 39.22
CA VAL A 46 7.54 7.15 38.89
C VAL A 46 7.92 8.34 38.01
N THR A 47 8.54 9.33 38.63
CA THR A 47 9.14 10.49 37.95
C THR A 47 10.36 10.01 37.16
N GLY A 48 10.14 9.41 35.99
CA GLY A 48 11.21 8.75 35.24
C GLY A 48 10.92 8.28 33.82
N SER A 49 9.77 8.61 33.23
CA SER A 49 9.55 8.39 31.80
C SER A 49 9.11 9.69 31.14
N ARG A 50 10.00 10.26 30.33
CA ARG A 50 9.73 11.42 29.47
C ARG A 50 8.85 11.07 28.25
N ILE A 51 8.30 9.86 28.22
CA ILE A 51 7.46 9.35 27.13
C ILE A 51 6.05 9.21 27.71
N GLN A 52 5.13 10.07 27.27
CA GLN A 52 3.70 9.80 27.45
C GLN A 52 3.36 8.56 26.63
N ARG A 53 2.99 7.47 27.31
CA ARG A 53 2.51 6.24 26.67
C ARG A 53 0.98 6.26 26.67
N PRO A 54 0.32 6.63 25.56
CA PRO A 54 -1.13 6.50 25.42
C PRO A 54 -1.60 5.02 25.56
N ASP A 55 -0.68 4.06 25.47
CA ASP A 55 -0.91 2.61 25.59
C ASP A 55 -1.47 2.16 26.95
N LEU A 56 -1.36 2.99 28.00
CA LEU A 56 -1.86 2.63 29.34
C LEU A 56 -3.37 2.87 29.50
N GLU A 57 -4.00 3.61 28.57
CA GLU A 57 -5.44 3.91 28.58
C GLU A 57 -6.19 3.31 27.37
N ALA A 58 -5.48 2.89 26.32
CA ALA A 58 -6.09 2.38 25.09
C ALA A 58 -6.36 0.86 25.15
N SER A 59 -7.58 0.43 24.83
CA SER A 59 -7.94 -1.00 24.73
C SER A 59 -7.25 -1.75 23.57
N SER A 60 -6.62 -1.01 22.66
CA SER A 60 -5.89 -1.53 21.51
C SER A 60 -4.45 -1.01 21.51
N PRO A 61 -3.43 -1.86 21.26
CA PRO A 61 -2.04 -1.43 21.23
C PRO A 61 -1.78 -0.33 20.20
N VAL A 62 -1.15 0.76 20.64
CA VAL A 62 -0.64 1.83 19.78
C VAL A 62 0.89 1.72 19.75
N ALA A 63 1.47 1.64 18.56
CA ALA A 63 2.91 1.77 18.37
C ALA A 63 3.24 3.20 17.95
N VAL A 64 4.18 3.83 18.64
CA VAL A 64 4.62 5.19 18.34
C VAL A 64 6.03 5.15 17.76
N LEU A 65 6.19 5.60 16.52
CA LEU A 65 7.49 5.85 15.91
C LEU A 65 7.86 7.32 16.13
N SER A 66 8.84 7.56 16.99
CA SER A 66 9.32 8.90 17.34
C SER A 66 10.18 9.53 16.24
N ALA A 67 10.27 10.86 16.21
CA ALA A 67 11.19 11.60 15.34
C ALA A 67 12.65 11.12 15.45
N GLU A 68 13.11 10.74 16.64
CA GLU A 68 14.47 10.21 16.83
C GLU A 68 14.67 8.91 16.05
N GLN A 69 13.72 7.98 16.15
CA GLN A 69 13.74 6.71 15.42
C GLN A 69 13.65 6.94 13.91
N ILE A 70 12.78 7.86 13.47
CA ILE A 70 12.66 8.24 12.06
C ILE A 70 14.00 8.77 11.52
N LYS A 71 14.67 9.63 12.28
CA LYS A 71 16.01 10.15 11.92
C LYS A 71 17.08 9.06 11.91
N GLN A 72 17.02 8.09 12.83
CA GLN A 72 17.96 6.98 12.89
C GLN A 72 17.86 6.03 11.69
N VAL A 73 16.65 5.82 11.15
CA VAL A 73 16.45 5.05 9.91
C VAL A 73 17.12 5.77 8.72
N ASN A 74 17.29 7.10 8.81
CA ASN A 74 17.94 7.95 7.80
C ASN A 74 17.45 7.64 6.38
N THR A 75 16.14 7.55 6.23
CA THR A 75 15.51 7.29 4.95
C THR A 75 14.78 8.51 4.42
N VAL A 76 14.67 8.56 3.10
CA VAL A 76 14.05 9.63 2.33
C VAL A 76 12.57 9.36 2.05
N THR A 77 12.11 8.10 2.12
CA THR A 77 10.71 7.74 1.84
C THR A 77 10.04 7.25 3.11
N VAL A 78 8.78 7.66 3.28
CA VAL A 78 7.94 7.21 4.40
C VAL A 78 7.75 5.69 4.35
N GLU A 79 7.63 5.12 3.14
CA GLU A 79 7.64 3.68 2.89
C GLU A 79 8.73 2.93 3.68
N GLN A 80 9.97 3.40 3.59
CA GLN A 80 11.12 2.73 4.22
C GLN A 80 11.11 2.87 5.74
N ILE A 81 10.55 3.96 6.27
CA ILE A 81 10.30 4.12 7.71
C ILE A 81 9.32 3.04 8.16
N LEU A 82 8.22 2.88 7.42
CA LEU A 82 7.17 1.93 7.76
C LEU A 82 7.63 0.48 7.58
N SER A 83 8.39 0.16 6.52
CA SER A 83 8.92 -1.18 6.27
C SER A 83 9.91 -1.67 7.33
N SER A 84 10.48 -0.76 8.13
CA SER A 84 11.32 -1.14 9.28
C SER A 84 10.50 -1.68 10.46
N ASN A 85 9.17 -1.55 10.43
CA ASN A 85 8.28 -1.99 11.48
C ASN A 85 7.46 -3.21 11.02
N PRO A 86 7.51 -4.35 11.76
CA PRO A 86 6.89 -5.62 11.34
C PRO A 86 5.36 -5.59 11.24
N GLN A 87 4.69 -4.54 11.74
CA GLN A 87 3.25 -4.36 11.59
C GLN A 87 2.84 -3.94 10.17
N PHE A 88 3.80 -3.46 9.37
CA PHE A 88 3.60 -3.02 8.00
C PHE A 88 4.09 -4.07 7.02
N MET A 89 3.28 -4.31 6.00
CA MET A 89 3.72 -4.97 4.79
C MET A 89 4.05 -3.89 3.75
N ALA A 90 5.14 -4.09 3.02
CA ALA A 90 5.45 -3.21 1.89
C ALA A 90 4.39 -3.42 0.80
N GLY A 91 3.68 -2.35 0.44
CA GLY A 91 2.81 -2.31 -0.74
C GLY A 91 3.64 -2.19 -2.03
N PHE A 92 3.03 -1.63 -3.09
CA PHE A 92 3.84 -1.21 -4.24
C PHE A 92 4.79 -0.09 -3.81
N GLY A 93 6.06 -0.21 -4.24
CA GLY A 93 7.10 0.67 -3.76
C GLY A 93 8.30 0.72 -4.68
N GLY A 94 9.45 1.14 -4.15
CA GLY A 94 10.64 1.41 -4.94
C GLY A 94 11.23 0.23 -5.72
N SER A 95 10.83 -1.00 -5.42
CA SER A 95 11.23 -2.24 -6.11
C SER A 95 10.15 -2.80 -7.05
N SER A 96 8.99 -2.14 -7.14
CA SER A 96 7.83 -2.64 -7.89
C SER A 96 7.82 -2.10 -9.32
N ASN A 97 8.70 -2.58 -10.19
CA ASN A 97 8.82 -2.05 -11.56
C ASN A 97 7.59 -2.26 -12.45
N ASN A 98 6.73 -3.24 -12.13
CA ASN A 98 5.45 -3.48 -12.79
C ASN A 98 4.50 -4.11 -11.75
N PRO A 99 3.38 -3.47 -11.35
CA PRO A 99 2.73 -2.27 -11.90
C PRO A 99 3.14 -0.94 -11.23
N GLY A 100 4.16 -0.91 -10.36
CA GLY A 100 4.38 0.23 -9.46
C GLY A 100 4.55 1.57 -10.20
N ASP A 101 3.74 2.53 -9.79
CA ASP A 101 3.66 3.89 -10.33
C ASP A 101 4.55 4.89 -9.56
N GLY A 102 5.29 4.39 -8.56
CA GLY A 102 6.16 5.19 -7.71
C GLY A 102 5.47 5.87 -6.54
N SER A 103 4.19 5.58 -6.31
CA SER A 103 3.51 5.84 -5.05
C SER A 103 4.07 4.93 -3.95
N ALA A 104 3.78 5.28 -2.69
CA ALA A 104 3.95 4.39 -1.56
C ALA A 104 2.68 4.40 -0.72
N THR A 105 2.12 3.21 -0.53
CA THR A 105 0.91 3.02 0.26
C THR A 105 1.23 2.32 1.58
N VAL A 106 0.22 2.24 2.46
CA VAL A 106 0.38 1.65 3.78
C VAL A 106 -0.54 0.46 3.91
N ASP A 107 0.03 -0.72 4.13
CA ASP A 107 -0.72 -1.95 4.36
C ASP A 107 -0.38 -2.54 5.73
N LEU A 108 -1.29 -2.39 6.69
CA LEU A 108 -1.16 -3.03 8.00
C LEU A 108 -1.53 -4.52 7.91
N ARG A 109 -0.55 -5.37 8.25
CA ARG A 109 -0.70 -6.84 8.30
C ARG A 109 -1.07 -7.52 6.97
N GLY A 110 -0.90 -6.85 5.83
CA GLY A 110 -1.18 -7.44 4.52
C GLY A 110 -2.67 -7.60 4.22
N LEU A 111 -3.52 -6.77 4.84
CA LEU A 111 -4.97 -6.81 4.65
C LEU A 111 -5.44 -5.88 3.52
N GLY A 112 -4.51 -5.21 2.85
CA GLY A 112 -4.76 -4.28 1.76
C GLY A 112 -4.69 -2.82 2.22
N GLU A 113 -4.16 -1.99 1.34
CA GLU A 113 -3.97 -0.55 1.56
C GLU A 113 -5.27 0.22 1.81
N ASN A 114 -6.37 -0.19 1.18
CA ASN A 114 -7.70 0.40 1.38
C ASN A 114 -8.36 0.04 2.72
N ARG A 115 -7.78 -0.91 3.47
CA ARG A 115 -8.23 -1.31 4.81
C ARG A 115 -7.42 -0.68 5.94
N THR A 116 -6.44 0.16 5.59
CA THR A 116 -5.64 0.93 6.53
C THR A 116 -6.00 2.41 6.42
N LEU A 117 -6.53 2.99 7.49
CA LEU A 117 -6.85 4.41 7.47
C LEU A 117 -5.60 5.27 7.70
N VAL A 118 -5.25 6.12 6.73
CA VAL A 118 -4.18 7.10 6.87
C VAL A 118 -4.71 8.46 7.30
N LEU A 119 -4.14 8.99 8.39
CA LEU A 119 -4.44 10.30 8.95
C LEU A 119 -3.19 11.20 8.92
N ILE A 120 -3.41 12.50 8.77
CA ILE A 120 -2.42 13.55 8.97
C ILE A 120 -3.00 14.54 9.97
N ASP A 121 -2.38 14.61 11.16
CA ASP A 121 -2.85 15.35 12.32
C ASP A 121 -4.30 14.99 12.70
N GLY A 122 -4.60 13.68 12.72
CA GLY A 122 -5.93 13.15 13.05
C GLY A 122 -7.00 13.34 11.97
N LYS A 123 -6.67 13.98 10.83
CA LYS A 123 -7.59 14.20 9.71
C LYS A 123 -7.27 13.25 8.56
N ARG A 124 -8.29 12.74 7.89
CA ARG A 124 -8.15 11.81 6.77
C ARG A 124 -7.27 12.41 5.67
N ALA A 125 -6.28 11.65 5.23
CA ALA A 125 -5.44 12.03 4.10
C ALA A 125 -6.24 11.93 2.79
N PRO A 126 -5.98 12.80 1.80
CA PRO A 126 -6.60 12.69 0.49
C PRO A 126 -6.12 11.43 -0.23
N PHE A 127 -7.03 10.76 -0.95
CA PHE A 127 -6.68 9.64 -1.82
C PHE A 127 -5.93 10.14 -3.05
N TYR A 128 -4.98 9.34 -3.55
CA TYR A 128 -4.26 9.66 -4.78
C TYR A 128 -4.88 8.99 -6.02
N ASP A 129 -5.73 7.98 -5.81
CA ASP A 129 -6.36 7.19 -6.86
C ASP A 129 -7.85 6.90 -6.57
N THR A 130 -8.49 6.11 -7.45
CA THR A 130 -9.89 5.71 -7.31
C THR A 130 -10.11 4.52 -6.39
N SER A 131 -9.05 3.81 -5.97
CA SER A 131 -9.17 2.66 -5.06
C SER A 131 -9.29 3.07 -3.59
N GLY A 132 -9.03 4.35 -3.29
CA GLY A 132 -9.05 4.90 -1.94
C GLY A 132 -7.70 4.77 -1.23
N ALA A 133 -6.62 4.55 -1.98
CA ALA A 133 -5.28 4.47 -1.42
C ALA A 133 -4.69 5.86 -1.19
N VAL A 134 -3.75 5.97 -0.25
CA VAL A 134 -3.06 7.21 0.12
C VAL A 134 -1.58 7.08 -0.20
N ASP A 135 -1.07 7.98 -1.03
CA ASP A 135 0.37 8.06 -1.28
C ASP A 135 1.05 8.84 -0.14
N VAL A 136 1.69 8.11 0.78
CA VAL A 136 2.36 8.71 1.95
C VAL A 136 3.63 9.46 1.59
N ASN A 137 4.10 9.33 0.35
CA ASN A 137 5.20 10.14 -0.17
C ASN A 137 4.88 11.62 -0.29
N SER A 138 3.59 11.99 -0.26
CA SER A 138 3.13 13.37 -0.24
C SER A 138 3.40 14.09 1.09
N ILE A 139 3.81 13.36 2.14
CA ILE A 139 4.07 13.90 3.47
C ILE A 139 5.58 14.17 3.62
N PRO A 140 6.03 15.43 3.79
CA PRO A 140 7.44 15.73 3.99
C PRO A 140 7.95 15.11 5.30
N THR A 141 8.93 14.21 5.20
CA THR A 141 9.56 13.54 6.36
C THR A 141 10.15 14.53 7.36
N ALA A 142 10.65 15.67 6.86
CA ALA A 142 11.19 16.76 7.68
C ALA A 142 10.15 17.42 8.61
N LEU A 143 8.85 17.27 8.33
CA LEU A 143 7.77 17.74 9.21
C LEU A 143 7.21 16.65 10.10
N ILE A 144 7.58 15.37 9.94
CA ILE A 144 7.02 14.29 10.74
C ILE A 144 7.63 14.34 12.14
N LYS A 145 6.80 14.66 13.13
CA LYS A 145 7.16 14.63 14.54
C LYS A 145 7.10 13.23 15.11
N ARG A 146 6.09 12.46 14.70
CA ARG A 146 5.92 11.04 15.02
C ARG A 146 4.89 10.39 14.11
N ILE A 147 4.87 9.06 14.09
CA ILE A 147 3.84 8.25 13.44
C ILE A 147 3.19 7.38 14.51
N ASP A 148 1.88 7.55 14.69
CA ASP A 148 1.08 6.75 15.61
C ASP A 148 0.39 5.63 14.82
N VAL A 149 0.58 4.38 15.25
CA VAL A 149 0.10 3.18 14.55
C VAL A 149 -0.83 2.42 15.49
N LEU A 150 -2.12 2.47 15.19
CA LEU A 150 -3.14 1.73 15.90
C LEU A 150 -3.50 0.50 15.05
N THR A 151 -3.29 -0.69 15.60
CA THR A 151 -3.62 -1.93 14.87
C THR A 151 -4.92 -2.56 15.39
N GLY A 152 -5.63 -3.27 14.50
CA GLY A 152 -6.91 -3.91 14.80
C GLY A 152 -8.13 -3.08 14.35
N GLY A 153 -9.33 -3.64 14.54
CA GLY A 153 -10.58 -3.05 14.06
C GLY A 153 -10.91 -1.73 14.75
N ALA A 154 -10.43 -0.62 14.18
CA ALA A 154 -10.67 0.74 14.67
C ALA A 154 -11.87 1.40 13.97
N SER A 155 -12.63 0.62 13.18
CA SER A 155 -13.74 1.12 12.37
C SER A 155 -14.89 1.73 13.18
N ALA A 156 -15.07 1.33 14.44
CA ALA A 156 -16.10 1.88 15.31
C ALA A 156 -15.86 3.37 15.65
N VAL A 157 -14.59 3.80 15.69
CA VAL A 157 -14.21 5.18 16.04
C VAL A 157 -13.91 6.00 14.79
N TYR A 158 -13.18 5.40 13.84
CA TYR A 158 -12.64 6.13 12.70
C TYR A 158 -13.39 5.88 11.38
N GLY A 159 -14.36 4.97 11.35
CA GLY A 159 -15.17 4.64 10.16
C GLY A 159 -14.70 3.41 9.39
N SER A 160 -15.45 3.05 8.35
CA SER A 160 -15.31 1.78 7.60
C SER A 160 -13.90 1.44 7.13
N ASP A 161 -13.08 2.44 6.82
CA ASP A 161 -11.76 2.23 6.20
C ASP A 161 -10.70 1.74 7.20
N ALA A 162 -10.97 1.83 8.52
CA ALA A 162 -10.03 1.46 9.57
C ALA A 162 -10.16 -0.02 10.01
N VAL A 163 -10.29 -0.95 9.05
CA VAL A 163 -10.48 -2.39 9.32
C VAL A 163 -9.19 -3.03 9.86
N ALA A 164 -8.07 -2.79 9.19
CA ALA A 164 -6.75 -3.28 9.61
C ALA A 164 -6.18 -2.43 10.75
N GLY A 165 -6.48 -1.13 10.73
CA GLY A 165 -6.04 -0.16 11.72
C GLY A 165 -6.00 1.27 11.19
N VAL A 166 -5.26 2.11 11.92
CA VAL A 166 -5.06 3.53 11.63
C VAL A 166 -3.59 3.88 11.73
N VAL A 167 -3.10 4.69 10.79
CA VAL A 167 -1.74 5.22 10.77
C VAL A 167 -1.84 6.73 10.70
N ASN A 168 -1.45 7.40 11.77
CA ASN A 168 -1.56 8.84 11.92
C ASN A 168 -0.17 9.49 11.90
N PHE A 169 0.08 10.26 10.84
CA PHE A 169 1.24 11.13 10.71
C PHE A 169 1.00 12.41 11.48
N VAL A 170 1.79 12.63 12.54
CA VAL A 170 1.70 13.84 13.34
C VAL A 170 2.81 14.78 12.91
N LEU A 171 2.42 15.97 12.44
CA LEU A 171 3.34 16.95 11.91
C LEU A 171 3.83 17.91 13.00
N ASP A 172 5.02 18.47 12.83
CA ASP A 172 5.56 19.51 13.68
C ASP A 172 5.05 20.89 13.25
N ASP A 173 3.83 21.19 13.68
CA ASP A 173 3.11 22.46 13.42
C ASP A 173 3.61 23.64 14.28
N ARG A 174 4.55 23.38 15.20
CA ARG A 174 5.10 24.33 16.16
C ARG A 174 6.61 24.48 16.04
N PHE A 175 7.19 24.04 14.93
CA PHE A 175 8.60 24.27 14.64
C PHE A 175 8.90 25.78 14.64
N GLU A 176 10.02 26.16 15.26
CA GLU A 176 10.50 27.54 15.35
C GLU A 176 11.96 27.61 14.93
N GLY A 177 12.27 28.54 14.02
CA GLY A 177 13.61 28.72 13.47
C GLY A 177 13.76 28.19 12.05
N LEU A 178 14.98 27.77 11.71
CA LEU A 178 15.34 27.23 10.40
C LEU A 178 16.10 25.92 10.60
N ALA A 179 15.70 24.89 9.86
CA ALA A 179 16.40 23.61 9.77
C ALA A 179 16.64 23.25 8.30
N ALA A 180 17.84 22.78 8.00
CA ALA A 180 18.19 22.24 6.69
C ALA A 180 18.82 20.87 6.91
N ASP A 181 18.33 19.89 6.16
CA ASP A 181 18.81 18.52 6.20
C ASP A 181 19.19 18.09 4.79
N GLY A 182 20.29 17.36 4.67
CA GLY A 182 20.79 16.85 3.41
C GLY A 182 21.41 15.47 3.61
N SER A 183 21.07 14.54 2.72
CA SER A 183 21.66 13.20 2.74
C SER A 183 21.96 12.72 1.32
N SER A 184 23.00 11.89 1.23
CA SER A 184 23.33 11.16 0.02
C SER A 184 23.67 9.72 0.41
N GLN A 185 23.12 8.78 -0.34
CA GLN A 185 23.35 7.36 -0.18
C GLN A 185 23.76 6.78 -1.53
N ILE A 186 24.57 5.73 -1.49
CA ILE A 186 24.98 4.99 -2.68
C ILE A 186 25.12 3.52 -2.30
N SER A 187 24.84 2.62 -3.23
CA SER A 187 25.05 1.21 -2.99
C SER A 187 26.55 0.90 -2.83
N SER A 188 26.89 -0.22 -2.20
CA SER A 188 28.27 -0.74 -2.17
C SER A 188 28.84 -1.06 -3.56
N ARG A 189 28.01 -1.02 -4.60
CA ARG A 189 28.38 -1.22 -6.01
C ARG A 189 28.59 0.09 -6.76
N GLY A 190 28.41 1.24 -6.12
CA GLY A 190 28.61 2.55 -6.75
C GLY A 190 27.46 3.00 -7.65
N ASP A 191 26.27 2.39 -7.50
CA ASP A 191 25.07 2.73 -8.27
C ASP A 191 23.87 2.99 -7.34
N GLY A 192 22.70 3.24 -7.93
CA GLY A 192 21.44 3.42 -7.17
C GLY A 192 21.47 4.62 -6.22
N ALA A 193 22.29 5.64 -6.54
CA ALA A 193 22.47 6.79 -5.69
C ALA A 193 21.14 7.46 -5.36
N LEU A 194 21.03 7.92 -4.11
CA LEU A 194 19.86 8.57 -3.57
C LEU A 194 20.28 9.87 -2.91
N TYR A 195 19.64 10.96 -3.29
CA TYR A 195 19.88 12.31 -2.78
C TYR A 195 18.61 12.83 -2.16
N ASN A 196 18.75 13.51 -1.02
CA ASN A 196 17.65 14.20 -0.38
C ASN A 196 18.14 15.52 0.21
N ILE A 197 17.35 16.55 0.02
CA ILE A 197 17.52 17.85 0.68
C ILE A 197 16.17 18.36 1.13
N SER A 198 16.10 18.88 2.35
CA SER A 198 14.91 19.54 2.87
C SER A 198 15.27 20.80 3.62
N LEU A 199 14.41 21.80 3.52
CA LEU A 199 14.49 23.05 4.24
C LEU A 199 13.15 23.28 4.94
N THR A 200 13.19 23.43 6.26
CA THR A 200 12.03 23.73 7.09
C THR A 200 12.25 25.06 7.79
N GLY A 201 11.27 25.94 7.72
CA GLY A 201 11.25 27.21 8.41
C GLY A 201 9.96 27.38 9.19
N GLY A 202 10.07 27.91 10.41
CA GLY A 202 8.94 28.12 11.27
C GLY A 202 9.05 29.40 12.06
N ILE A 203 7.93 30.10 12.22
CA ILE A 203 7.83 31.32 13.01
C ILE A 203 6.68 31.19 14.00
N LYS A 204 6.93 31.65 15.22
CA LYS A 204 5.90 31.87 16.23
C LYS A 204 5.18 33.19 15.95
N LEU A 205 3.86 33.20 16.07
CA LEU A 205 2.99 34.37 15.92
C LEU A 205 2.51 34.82 17.30
N GLY A 206 3.39 35.52 18.04
CA GLY A 206 3.15 35.83 19.45
C GLY A 206 3.09 34.55 20.29
N ASP A 207 2.18 34.49 21.27
CA ASP A 207 1.98 33.26 22.07
C ASP A 207 0.84 32.37 21.57
N ARG A 208 0.18 32.78 20.49
CA ARG A 208 -1.13 32.25 20.09
C ARG A 208 -1.10 31.48 18.77
N GLY A 209 0.02 31.41 18.09
CA GLY A 209 0.06 30.70 16.81
C GLY A 209 1.46 30.41 16.28
N ASN A 210 1.49 29.62 15.22
CA ASN A 210 2.70 29.21 14.53
C ASN A 210 2.41 29.12 13.03
N ARG A 211 3.42 29.42 12.22
CA ARG A 211 3.45 29.11 10.78
C ARG A 211 4.71 28.32 10.50
N VAL A 212 4.56 27.20 9.81
CA VAL A 212 5.66 26.32 9.44
C VAL A 212 5.56 26.05 7.94
N VAL A 213 6.69 26.12 7.24
CA VAL A 213 6.80 25.76 5.83
C VAL A 213 7.98 24.79 5.70
N SER A 214 7.77 23.70 4.97
CA SER A 214 8.84 22.79 4.59
C SER A 214 8.81 22.56 3.10
N GLY A 215 9.98 22.51 2.49
CA GLY A 215 10.18 22.12 1.10
C GLY A 215 11.27 21.07 1.01
N GLY A 216 11.10 20.10 0.11
CA GLY A 216 12.04 19.02 -0.07
C GLY A 216 12.23 18.67 -1.54
N TYR A 217 13.43 18.16 -1.84
CA TYR A 217 13.78 17.52 -3.09
C TYR A 217 14.44 16.18 -2.80
N SER A 218 13.98 15.14 -3.49
CA SER A 218 14.56 13.81 -3.39
C SER A 218 14.71 13.20 -4.78
N LYS A 219 15.86 12.58 -5.05
CA LYS A 219 16.12 11.90 -6.32
C LYS A 219 16.80 10.57 -6.08
N ARG A 220 16.24 9.51 -6.65
CA ARG A 220 16.82 8.16 -6.63
C ARG A 220 17.13 7.72 -8.04
N ASN A 221 18.34 7.24 -8.26
CA ASN A 221 18.74 6.63 -9.52
C ASN A 221 18.24 5.18 -9.59
N GLY A 222 17.87 4.75 -10.79
CA GLY A 222 17.41 3.39 -11.03
C GLY A 222 18.57 2.39 -10.96
N VAL A 223 18.23 1.14 -10.64
CA VAL A 223 19.16 0.01 -10.72
C VAL A 223 18.45 -1.09 -11.48
N TYR A 224 19.02 -1.55 -12.59
CA TYR A 224 18.49 -2.71 -13.32
C TYR A 224 18.81 -4.01 -12.59
N PHE A 225 17.96 -5.03 -12.71
CA PHE A 225 18.27 -6.36 -12.18
C PHE A 225 19.56 -6.93 -12.82
N GLY A 226 19.81 -6.63 -14.10
CA GLY A 226 21.06 -6.97 -14.80
C GLY A 226 22.33 -6.41 -14.17
N ALA A 227 22.24 -5.34 -13.35
CA ALA A 227 23.38 -4.78 -12.64
C ALA A 227 23.86 -5.67 -11.46
N ARG A 228 23.14 -6.77 -11.17
CA ARG A 228 23.49 -7.74 -10.12
C ARG A 228 23.58 -9.12 -10.74
N ARG A 229 24.75 -9.77 -10.65
CA ARG A 229 24.94 -11.14 -11.17
C ARG A 229 23.86 -12.13 -10.71
N ARG A 230 23.46 -12.06 -9.44
CA ARG A 230 22.42 -12.94 -8.87
C ARG A 230 21.01 -12.67 -9.39
N ASN A 231 20.76 -11.47 -9.91
CA ASN A 231 19.43 -11.08 -10.37
C ASN A 231 19.40 -10.92 -11.90
N ALA A 232 20.52 -11.13 -12.59
CA ALA A 232 20.61 -10.96 -14.03
C ALA A 232 19.78 -11.99 -14.80
N THR A 233 19.42 -13.10 -14.16
CA THR A 233 18.55 -14.15 -14.71
C THR A 233 17.24 -14.15 -13.95
N ALA A 234 16.12 -14.17 -14.68
CA ALA A 234 14.81 -14.43 -14.10
C ALA A 234 14.79 -15.85 -13.51
N LEU A 235 14.28 -16.00 -12.29
CA LEU A 235 14.13 -17.29 -11.64
C LEU A 235 12.66 -17.71 -11.69
N ASP A 236 12.41 -19.01 -11.77
CA ASP A 236 11.07 -19.55 -11.71
C ASP A 236 10.46 -19.29 -10.33
N SER A 237 9.21 -18.87 -10.28
CA SER A 237 8.55 -18.49 -9.01
C SER A 237 8.19 -19.69 -8.14
N SER A 238 8.14 -20.90 -8.69
CA SER A 238 7.79 -22.12 -7.96
C SER A 238 8.92 -22.67 -7.10
N ASP A 239 10.17 -22.52 -7.54
CA ASP A 239 11.35 -23.06 -6.86
C ASP A 239 12.41 -22.00 -6.50
N LEU A 240 12.35 -20.80 -7.10
CA LEU A 240 13.32 -19.71 -6.93
C LEU A 240 14.78 -20.12 -7.21
N VAL A 241 14.98 -21.15 -8.03
CA VAL A 241 16.29 -21.73 -8.34
C VAL A 241 16.46 -21.96 -9.84
N SER A 242 15.45 -22.55 -10.51
CA SER A 242 15.51 -22.79 -11.94
C SER A 242 15.38 -21.48 -12.72
N SER A 243 15.89 -21.46 -13.95
CA SER A 243 15.74 -20.30 -14.83
C SER A 243 14.27 -20.15 -15.21
N GLY A 244 13.69 -19.02 -14.83
CA GLY A 244 12.39 -18.59 -15.31
C GLY A 244 12.53 -17.68 -16.52
N GLY A 245 11.43 -17.02 -16.87
CA GLY A 245 11.40 -16.04 -17.94
C GLY A 245 10.00 -15.91 -18.53
N SER A 246 9.91 -15.17 -19.62
CA SER A 246 8.66 -15.02 -20.36
C SER A 246 8.61 -15.98 -21.54
N SER A 247 7.43 -16.56 -21.80
CA SER A 247 7.15 -17.32 -23.02
C SER A 247 7.15 -16.45 -24.29
N ASN A 248 7.10 -15.13 -24.10
CA ASN A 248 7.06 -14.09 -25.13
C ASN A 248 8.46 -13.74 -25.68
N GLY A 249 9.21 -14.75 -26.10
CA GLY A 249 10.55 -14.61 -26.66
C GLY A 249 10.60 -14.56 -28.18
N VAL A 250 11.82 -14.44 -28.70
CA VAL A 250 12.12 -14.71 -30.11
C VAL A 250 13.22 -15.78 -30.13
N PRO A 251 12.92 -17.03 -30.53
CA PRO A 251 11.61 -17.54 -30.97
C PRO A 251 10.55 -17.57 -29.86
N THR A 252 9.27 -17.37 -30.20
CA THR A 252 8.16 -17.41 -29.23
C THR A 252 7.78 -18.84 -28.90
N LEU A 253 7.27 -19.06 -27.69
CA LEU A 253 6.61 -20.33 -27.34
C LEU A 253 5.18 -20.31 -27.89
N PHE A 254 4.75 -21.43 -28.43
CA PHE A 254 3.37 -21.69 -28.79
C PHE A 254 2.94 -23.02 -28.19
N ASP A 255 1.65 -23.13 -27.94
CA ASP A 255 1.06 -24.37 -27.45
C ASP A 255 0.45 -25.12 -28.62
N ILE A 256 0.91 -26.35 -28.85
CA ILE A 256 0.23 -27.28 -29.75
C ILE A 256 -0.81 -27.99 -28.89
N PRO A 257 -2.13 -27.84 -29.17
CA PRO A 257 -3.18 -28.51 -28.41
C PRO A 257 -2.84 -29.97 -28.23
N GLY A 258 -2.74 -30.44 -27.00
CA GLY A 258 -2.44 -31.84 -26.73
C GLY A 258 -3.66 -32.72 -26.67
N ASP A 259 -3.45 -34.04 -26.53
CA ASP A 259 -4.51 -34.94 -26.11
C ASP A 259 -4.81 -34.81 -24.62
N GLU A 260 -5.98 -35.31 -24.19
CA GLU A 260 -6.40 -35.26 -22.78
C GLU A 260 -5.41 -35.98 -21.85
N ASP A 261 -4.64 -36.93 -22.39
CA ASP A 261 -3.63 -37.73 -21.68
C ASP A 261 -2.23 -37.09 -21.67
N GLY A 262 -1.99 -35.99 -22.41
CA GLY A 262 -0.70 -35.30 -22.51
C GLY A 262 0.40 -36.08 -23.24
N THR A 263 0.02 -37.06 -24.05
CA THR A 263 0.89 -37.92 -24.86
C THR A 263 1.31 -37.24 -26.17
N VAL A 264 0.51 -36.30 -26.67
CA VAL A 264 0.75 -35.51 -27.89
C VAL A 264 0.62 -34.03 -27.55
N GLY A 265 1.40 -33.15 -28.20
CA GLY A 265 1.29 -31.69 -28.09
C GLY A 265 2.14 -31.06 -26.98
N GLY A 266 1.71 -29.89 -26.50
CA GLY A 266 2.35 -29.10 -25.44
C GLY A 266 3.14 -27.88 -25.94
N LEU A 267 3.83 -27.22 -25.00
CA LEU A 267 4.63 -26.03 -25.25
C LEU A 267 5.86 -26.39 -26.10
N GLN A 268 5.99 -25.72 -27.24
CA GLN A 268 7.11 -25.91 -28.15
C GLN A 268 7.66 -24.57 -28.66
N GLN A 269 8.92 -24.62 -29.11
CA GLN A 269 9.59 -23.55 -29.85
C GLN A 269 10.10 -24.05 -31.19
N VAL A 270 10.17 -23.10 -32.13
CA VAL A 270 10.87 -23.29 -33.40
C VAL A 270 12.37 -23.08 -33.19
N GLN A 271 13.16 -24.09 -33.54
CA GLN A 271 14.62 -24.01 -33.50
C GLN A 271 15.20 -23.36 -34.77
N PRO A 272 16.46 -22.87 -34.75
CA PRO A 272 17.08 -22.23 -35.92
C PRO A 272 17.15 -23.09 -37.19
N ASP A 273 17.11 -24.42 -37.04
CA ASP A 273 17.08 -25.38 -38.14
C ASP A 273 15.66 -25.70 -38.66
N GLY A 274 14.64 -25.06 -38.07
CA GLY A 274 13.23 -25.27 -38.40
C GLY A 274 12.61 -26.51 -37.76
N SER A 275 13.30 -27.18 -36.83
CA SER A 275 12.73 -28.24 -36.01
C SER A 275 11.88 -27.67 -34.86
N LEU A 276 11.07 -28.54 -34.24
CA LEU A 276 10.27 -28.23 -33.07
C LEU A 276 10.91 -28.86 -31.83
N SER A 277 11.03 -28.10 -30.75
CA SER A 277 11.59 -28.54 -29.48
C SER A 277 10.66 -28.26 -28.32
N SER A 278 10.54 -29.21 -27.39
CA SER A 278 9.92 -29.02 -26.07
C SER A 278 10.92 -28.53 -25.01
N ASP A 279 12.22 -28.56 -25.32
CA ASP A 279 13.24 -27.84 -24.55
C ASP A 279 13.25 -26.39 -25.03
N VAL A 280 12.66 -25.51 -24.22
CA VAL A 280 12.33 -24.12 -24.58
C VAL A 280 13.23 -23.13 -23.84
N GLU A 281 13.68 -22.10 -24.56
CA GLU A 281 14.41 -20.97 -24.03
C GLU A 281 13.44 -19.80 -23.77
N LEU A 282 13.25 -19.47 -22.49
CA LEU A 282 12.41 -18.35 -22.09
C LEU A 282 13.15 -17.01 -22.25
N TYR A 283 12.40 -15.96 -22.57
CA TYR A 283 12.95 -14.61 -22.61
C TYR A 283 13.26 -14.12 -21.20
N ASN A 284 14.56 -13.92 -20.93
CA ASN A 284 15.02 -13.34 -19.69
C ASN A 284 14.81 -11.81 -19.69
N PHE A 285 13.76 -11.37 -19.01
CA PHE A 285 13.41 -9.96 -18.93
C PHE A 285 14.18 -9.19 -17.85
N ASN A 286 14.89 -9.85 -16.92
CA ASN A 286 15.55 -9.17 -15.81
C ASN A 286 16.58 -8.10 -16.24
N PRO A 287 17.45 -8.31 -17.24
CA PRO A 287 18.46 -7.33 -17.62
C PRO A 287 17.90 -5.95 -17.97
N VAL A 288 16.68 -5.90 -18.50
CA VAL A 288 16.02 -4.65 -18.91
C VAL A 288 15.05 -4.10 -17.86
N ASN A 289 14.69 -4.86 -16.82
CA ASN A 289 13.78 -4.40 -15.77
C ASN A 289 14.53 -3.75 -14.60
N TYR A 290 13.88 -2.79 -13.94
CA TYR A 290 14.43 -2.17 -12.73
C TYR A 290 14.26 -3.07 -11.50
N ALA A 291 15.36 -3.31 -10.79
CA ALA A 291 15.35 -3.80 -9.41
C ALA A 291 15.05 -2.67 -8.41
N GLN A 292 15.42 -1.44 -8.77
CA GLN A 292 15.08 -0.21 -8.06
C GLN A 292 14.61 0.81 -9.08
N LEU A 293 13.37 1.29 -8.92
CA LEU A 293 12.80 2.32 -9.76
C LEU A 293 13.47 3.69 -9.49
N PRO A 294 13.88 4.41 -10.55
CA PRO A 294 14.27 5.79 -10.43
C PRO A 294 13.06 6.66 -10.06
N PHE A 295 13.28 7.68 -9.25
CA PHE A 295 12.29 8.73 -9.06
C PHE A 295 12.94 10.09 -8.90
N GLU A 296 12.16 11.12 -9.17
CA GLU A 296 12.45 12.50 -8.84
C GLU A 296 11.21 13.12 -8.18
N ARG A 297 11.41 13.77 -7.02
CA ARG A 297 10.34 14.27 -6.18
C ARG A 297 10.62 15.68 -5.69
N TYR A 298 9.59 16.51 -5.73
CA TYR A 298 9.54 17.81 -5.06
C TYR A 298 8.28 17.87 -4.22
N ASN A 299 8.41 18.29 -2.96
CA ASN A 299 7.26 18.52 -2.09
C ASN A 299 7.38 19.86 -1.38
N VAL A 300 6.22 20.47 -1.11
CA VAL A 300 6.10 21.69 -0.32
C VAL A 300 4.88 21.53 0.57
N MET A 301 5.03 21.79 1.86
CA MET A 301 3.93 21.81 2.81
C MET A 301 4.01 23.05 3.68
N ALA A 302 2.88 23.72 3.84
CA ALA A 302 2.73 24.87 4.73
C ALA A 302 1.61 24.60 5.73
N LEU A 303 1.91 24.83 7.01
CA LEU A 303 1.05 24.67 8.15
C LEU A 303 0.87 26.04 8.80
N GLY A 304 -0.37 26.38 9.14
CA GLY A 304 -0.68 27.59 9.88
C GLY A 304 -1.71 27.28 10.97
N ARG A 305 -1.46 27.80 12.17
CA ARG A 305 -2.42 27.76 13.28
C ARG A 305 -2.38 29.08 14.04
N TYR A 306 -3.55 29.52 14.48
CA TYR A 306 -3.70 30.73 15.27
C TYR A 306 -4.94 30.63 16.17
N GLU A 307 -4.73 30.72 17.47
CA GLU A 307 -5.77 30.84 18.47
C GLU A 307 -6.36 32.26 18.43
N VAL A 308 -7.61 32.36 17.96
CA VAL A 308 -8.32 33.63 17.78
C VAL A 308 -8.83 34.12 19.14
N THR A 309 -9.44 33.23 19.91
CA THR A 309 -9.89 33.39 21.31
C THR A 309 -9.64 32.09 22.05
N ASP A 310 -9.70 32.11 23.38
CA ASP A 310 -9.63 30.89 24.19
C ASP A 310 -10.71 29.90 23.71
N GLY A 311 -10.27 28.74 23.20
CA GLY A 311 -11.15 27.70 22.65
C GLY A 311 -11.53 27.84 21.17
N VAL A 312 -11.04 28.84 20.44
CA VAL A 312 -11.24 28.99 18.99
C VAL A 312 -9.90 29.06 18.27
N GLU A 313 -9.58 28.01 17.49
CA GLU A 313 -8.37 27.95 16.67
C GLU A 313 -8.71 28.01 15.18
N ALA A 314 -8.08 28.93 14.47
CA ALA A 314 -8.03 28.92 13.02
C ALA A 314 -6.79 28.14 12.57
N TYR A 315 -6.97 27.16 11.70
CA TYR A 315 -5.87 26.37 11.14
C TYR A 315 -5.98 26.25 9.63
N GLY A 316 -4.85 26.00 8.98
CA GLY A 316 -4.77 25.77 7.54
C GLY A 316 -3.59 24.86 7.21
N ARG A 317 -3.79 24.01 6.20
CA ARG A 317 -2.75 23.17 5.62
C ARG A 317 -2.78 23.32 4.11
N PHE A 318 -1.64 23.64 3.53
CA PHE A 318 -1.38 23.56 2.10
C PHE A 318 -0.33 22.46 1.87
N SER A 319 -0.57 21.62 0.87
CA SER A 319 0.37 20.57 0.47
C SER A 319 0.44 20.50 -1.05
N TYR A 320 1.64 20.40 -1.58
CA TYR A 320 1.94 20.16 -2.98
C TYR A 320 3.02 19.09 -3.07
N SER A 321 2.80 18.08 -3.91
CA SER A 321 3.76 17.02 -4.19
C SER A 321 3.75 16.74 -5.68
N HIS A 322 4.94 16.65 -6.27
CA HIS A 322 5.14 16.19 -7.63
C HIS A 322 6.17 15.06 -7.60
N VAL A 323 5.79 13.92 -8.17
CA VAL A 323 6.66 12.75 -8.30
C VAL A 323 6.69 12.35 -9.77
N LYS A 324 7.89 12.19 -10.31
CA LYS A 324 8.12 11.57 -11.62
C LYS A 324 8.85 10.26 -11.40
N VAL A 325 8.29 9.18 -11.93
CA VAL A 325 8.89 7.85 -11.93
C VAL A 325 8.99 7.36 -13.37
N GLU A 326 10.11 6.74 -13.69
CA GLU A 326 10.32 6.11 -14.99
C GLU A 326 10.32 4.60 -14.77
N THR A 327 9.26 3.93 -15.23
CA THR A 327 9.20 2.48 -15.28
C THR A 327 9.81 2.01 -16.59
N ASN A 328 10.35 0.78 -16.60
CA ASN A 328 10.76 0.14 -17.83
C ASN A 328 10.17 -1.25 -17.88
N LEU A 329 9.20 -1.47 -18.75
CA LEU A 329 8.67 -2.81 -18.98
C LEU A 329 9.53 -3.52 -20.01
N ALA A 330 9.66 -4.84 -19.86
CA ALA A 330 10.21 -5.66 -20.93
C ALA A 330 9.36 -5.51 -22.21
N PRO A 331 9.94 -5.71 -23.40
CA PRO A 331 9.19 -5.70 -24.66
C PRO A 331 7.92 -6.56 -24.55
N THR A 332 6.77 -5.96 -24.82
CA THR A 332 5.48 -6.66 -24.82
C THR A 332 5.35 -7.42 -26.12
N ALA A 333 5.20 -8.75 -26.05
CA ALA A 333 4.86 -9.52 -27.24
C ALA A 333 3.35 -9.47 -27.52
N THR A 334 2.98 -9.92 -28.71
CA THR A 334 1.61 -10.26 -29.06
C THR A 334 1.18 -11.51 -28.28
N ALA A 335 0.74 -11.31 -27.05
CA ALA A 335 0.27 -12.34 -26.13
C ALA A 335 -1.25 -12.43 -26.13
N GLY A 336 -1.82 -13.64 -26.05
CA GLY A 336 -3.28 -13.81 -25.98
C GLY A 336 -3.98 -13.83 -27.34
N PHE A 337 -3.23 -13.76 -28.44
CA PHE A 337 -3.77 -13.83 -29.79
C PHE A 337 -3.51 -15.22 -30.40
N GLY A 338 -4.51 -15.77 -31.08
CA GLY A 338 -4.34 -16.90 -31.99
C GLY A 338 -3.80 -16.40 -33.33
N PHE A 339 -2.90 -17.16 -33.94
CA PHE A 339 -2.45 -16.89 -35.30
C PHE A 339 -2.94 -17.98 -36.23
N ASN A 340 -3.61 -17.60 -37.31
CA ASN A 340 -4.00 -18.53 -38.37
C ASN A 340 -2.81 -18.79 -39.29
N LEU A 341 -2.22 -19.98 -39.19
CA LEU A 341 -1.12 -20.41 -40.03
C LEU A 341 -1.66 -21.04 -41.32
N ASP A 342 -1.23 -20.51 -42.47
CA ASP A 342 -1.55 -21.08 -43.78
C ASP A 342 -0.61 -22.27 -44.10
N PRO A 343 -1.13 -23.43 -44.52
CA PRO A 343 -0.31 -24.61 -44.83
C PRO A 343 0.67 -24.37 -46.01
N SER A 344 0.36 -23.40 -46.87
CA SER A 344 1.23 -22.98 -47.98
C SER A 344 2.35 -22.02 -47.57
N ASN A 345 2.42 -21.63 -46.29
CA ASN A 345 3.47 -20.76 -45.78
C ASN A 345 4.85 -21.38 -46.07
N PRO A 346 5.72 -20.70 -46.85
CA PRO A 346 7.01 -21.24 -47.27
C PRO A 346 8.02 -21.33 -46.13
N PHE A 347 7.76 -20.67 -44.99
CA PHE A 347 8.61 -20.72 -43.80
C PHE A 347 8.34 -21.95 -42.91
N LEU A 348 7.29 -22.73 -43.20
CA LEU A 348 7.03 -23.97 -42.47
C LEU A 348 7.94 -25.10 -42.98
N SER A 349 8.60 -25.79 -42.05
CA SER A 349 9.28 -27.06 -42.32
C SER A 349 8.26 -28.20 -42.43
N ASP A 350 8.68 -29.36 -42.93
CA ASP A 350 7.80 -30.54 -42.99
C ASP A 350 7.38 -31.02 -41.59
N ALA A 351 8.28 -30.89 -40.61
CA ALA A 351 7.99 -31.19 -39.21
C ALA A 351 6.91 -30.24 -38.64
N MET A 352 7.00 -28.94 -38.94
CA MET A 352 5.96 -27.97 -38.57
C MET A 352 4.63 -28.26 -39.24
N ARG A 353 4.63 -28.60 -40.55
CA ARG A 353 3.39 -28.93 -41.26
C ARG A 353 2.71 -30.16 -40.66
N ALA A 354 3.47 -31.19 -40.32
CA ALA A 354 2.93 -32.37 -39.64
C ALA A 354 2.34 -31.97 -38.27
N ALA A 355 3.08 -31.21 -37.46
CA ALA A 355 2.64 -30.84 -36.11
C ALA A 355 1.42 -29.89 -36.09
N PHE A 356 1.29 -29.02 -37.09
CA PHE A 356 0.28 -27.96 -37.10
C PHE A 356 -1.00 -28.34 -37.85
N PHE A 357 -0.96 -29.34 -38.73
CA PHE A 357 -2.08 -29.67 -39.62
C PHE A 357 -2.50 -31.16 -39.63
N ASP A 358 -1.73 -32.06 -39.00
CA ASP A 358 -2.10 -33.49 -38.96
C ASP A 358 -3.11 -33.80 -37.86
N GLN A 359 -4.40 -33.69 -38.21
CA GLN A 359 -5.50 -34.04 -37.30
C GLN A 359 -5.62 -35.54 -37.00
N VAL A 360 -4.95 -36.41 -37.77
CA VAL A 360 -4.94 -37.86 -37.48
C VAL A 360 -3.97 -38.14 -36.33
N ALA A 361 -2.81 -37.51 -36.35
CA ALA A 361 -1.83 -37.57 -35.26
C ALA A 361 -2.28 -36.76 -34.04
N ASN A 362 -3.01 -35.66 -34.25
CA ASN A 362 -3.50 -34.79 -33.18
C ASN A 362 -4.96 -34.34 -33.41
N PRO A 363 -5.95 -35.10 -32.88
CA PRO A 363 -7.36 -34.83 -33.14
C PRO A 363 -7.89 -33.55 -32.49
N PHE A 364 -7.10 -32.90 -31.61
CA PHE A 364 -7.49 -31.67 -30.92
C PHE A 364 -7.09 -30.39 -31.68
N LEU A 365 -6.32 -30.52 -32.76
CA LEU A 365 -5.98 -29.39 -33.64
C LEU A 365 -7.24 -28.75 -34.25
N GLN A 366 -7.37 -27.45 -34.05
CA GLN A 366 -8.43 -26.64 -34.65
C GLN A 366 -7.97 -26.15 -36.02
N ILE A 367 -8.50 -26.78 -37.08
CA ILE A 367 -8.32 -26.34 -38.46
C ILE A 367 -9.57 -25.58 -38.87
N ASN A 368 -9.40 -24.34 -39.30
CA ASN A 368 -10.51 -23.48 -39.69
C ASN A 368 -11.20 -24.05 -40.93
N ASP A 369 -12.52 -24.10 -40.95
CA ASP A 369 -13.33 -24.60 -42.06
C ASP A 369 -13.77 -23.49 -43.05
N GLY A 370 -13.38 -22.25 -42.78
CA GLY A 370 -13.73 -21.05 -43.55
C GLY A 370 -15.05 -20.39 -43.12
N SER A 371 -15.65 -20.79 -41.99
CA SER A 371 -16.87 -20.17 -41.47
C SER A 371 -16.63 -18.91 -40.63
N ASP A 372 -15.43 -18.72 -40.06
CA ASP A 372 -15.09 -17.61 -39.16
C ASP A 372 -14.49 -16.37 -39.87
N VAL A 373 -14.42 -16.38 -41.21
CA VAL A 373 -13.73 -15.34 -42.03
C VAL A 373 -14.33 -13.94 -41.84
N ALA A 374 -15.58 -13.85 -41.37
CA ALA A 374 -16.27 -12.60 -41.10
C ALA A 374 -15.77 -11.88 -39.83
N GLU A 375 -15.21 -12.61 -38.86
CA GLU A 375 -14.70 -12.08 -37.59
C GLU A 375 -13.17 -11.98 -37.58
N ASP A 376 -12.47 -12.83 -38.35
CA ASP A 376 -11.02 -12.77 -38.56
C ASP A 376 -10.68 -12.93 -40.05
N PRO A 377 -10.21 -11.86 -40.73
CA PRO A 377 -9.86 -11.92 -42.16
C PRO A 377 -8.64 -12.80 -42.48
N THR A 378 -7.90 -13.27 -41.45
CA THR A 378 -6.81 -14.23 -41.58
C THR A 378 -7.25 -15.69 -41.42
N ALA A 379 -8.43 -15.93 -40.83
CA ALA A 379 -9.03 -17.25 -40.74
C ALA A 379 -9.53 -17.66 -42.13
N ARG A 380 -8.90 -18.67 -42.74
CA ARG A 380 -9.32 -19.23 -44.03
C ARG A 380 -9.48 -20.73 -43.90
N ALA A 381 -10.30 -21.32 -44.76
CA ALA A 381 -10.42 -22.78 -44.81
C ALA A 381 -9.03 -23.42 -44.95
N GLY A 382 -8.68 -24.30 -44.02
CA GLY A 382 -7.40 -25.01 -43.96
C GLY A 382 -6.30 -24.34 -43.13
N THR A 383 -6.52 -23.15 -42.55
CA THR A 383 -5.54 -22.55 -41.61
C THR A 383 -5.62 -23.20 -40.23
N SER A 384 -4.47 -23.39 -39.58
CA SER A 384 -4.39 -23.91 -38.21
C SER A 384 -4.34 -22.77 -37.21
N ASN A 385 -5.16 -22.83 -36.16
CA ASN A 385 -5.14 -21.86 -35.07
C ASN A 385 -4.23 -22.37 -33.95
N ILE A 386 -3.02 -21.78 -33.88
CA ILE A 386 -2.06 -22.07 -32.82
C ILE A 386 -1.93 -20.84 -31.93
N GLY A 387 -2.10 -21.04 -30.63
CA GLY A 387 -2.04 -19.96 -29.64
C GLY A 387 -0.60 -19.68 -29.19
N SER A 388 -0.26 -18.39 -29.06
CA SER A 388 0.90 -18.00 -28.25
C SER A 388 0.72 -18.52 -26.82
N ALA A 389 1.76 -19.13 -26.24
CA ALA A 389 1.68 -19.77 -24.93
C ALA A 389 1.33 -18.80 -23.78
N ALA A 390 1.43 -17.49 -24.00
CA ALA A 390 1.02 -16.48 -23.04
C ALA A 390 -0.51 -16.40 -22.82
N ALA A 391 -1.31 -17.22 -23.53
CA ALA A 391 -2.77 -17.17 -23.50
C ALA A 391 -3.47 -18.20 -22.59
N TRP A 392 -2.76 -19.11 -21.91
CA TRP A 392 -3.43 -20.20 -21.17
C TRP A 392 -2.97 -20.31 -19.72
N SER A 393 -3.21 -19.27 -18.92
CA SER A 393 -3.69 -19.56 -17.57
C SER A 393 -5.15 -19.99 -17.72
N LYS A 394 -5.43 -21.29 -17.74
CA LYS A 394 -6.80 -21.75 -17.46
C LYS A 394 -7.26 -21.03 -16.19
N PRO A 395 -8.41 -20.33 -16.16
CA PRO A 395 -8.99 -19.98 -14.88
C PRO A 395 -9.18 -21.30 -14.16
N ALA A 396 -8.56 -21.46 -12.99
CA ALA A 396 -8.96 -22.50 -12.06
C ALA A 396 -10.46 -22.33 -11.89
N ALA A 397 -11.24 -23.29 -12.41
CA ALA A 397 -12.68 -23.31 -12.19
C ALA A 397 -12.89 -23.34 -10.67
N VAL A 398 -13.52 -22.29 -10.17
CA VAL A 398 -14.04 -22.19 -8.80
C VAL A 398 -15.30 -23.03 -8.67
#